data_AF-A0A7C0ZLX5-F1
#
_entry.id   AF-A0A7C0ZLX5-F1
#
_cell.length_a   1.000
_cell.length_b   1.000
_cell.length_c   1.000
_cell.angle_alpha   90.00
_cell.angle_beta   90.00
_cell.angle_gamma   90.00
#
_symmetry.space_group_name_H-M   'P 1'
#
loop_
_entity.id
_entity.type
_entity.pdbx_description
1 polymer ?
#
loop_
_entity_poly.entity_id
_entity_poly.type
_entity_poly.pdbx_seq_one_letter_code
_entity_poly.pdbx_strand_id
1 'polypeptide(L)'
;MEWDKILTLLLMRGILYILSAFLLSLIFIKDFLSSTPYSIGMLSWYAVITYGVIFGFLIILLLKPVALKRFFFRISMPRGKRTRLTYILLPVSRVIHGMVKTFKTMWSDKPLHIIGLIFFTSLVYLPDHSIAYMILRGLNQHLPYASVILKQIFLLMAGFFFPTPGAEGMMEGGFLLLFRGGIPQHIIGIFTILWRFVTYYVVVIAGGIATLFLFGKRED
;
A
#
# COMPACT_ATOMS: atom_id res chain seq x y z
N MET A 1 28.33 -0.44 -3.34
CA MET A 1 27.99 -1.59 -4.19
C MET A 1 27.07 -2.59 -3.49
N GLU A 2 27.25 -2.93 -2.21
CA GLU A 2 26.29 -3.76 -1.47
C GLU A 2 24.99 -3.03 -1.10
N TRP A 3 25.08 -1.76 -0.65
CA TRP A 3 23.92 -0.92 -0.33
C TRP A 3 22.94 -0.78 -1.49
N ASP A 4 23.43 -0.66 -2.73
CA ASP A 4 22.60 -0.57 -3.92
C ASP A 4 21.79 -1.86 -4.15
N LYS A 5 22.38 -3.04 -3.86
CA LYS A 5 21.70 -4.34 -3.99
C LYS A 5 20.63 -4.53 -2.93
N ILE A 6 20.94 -4.21 -1.67
CA ILE A 6 19.98 -4.29 -0.55
C ILE A 6 18.80 -3.35 -0.84
N LEU A 7 19.07 -2.11 -1.24
CA LEU A 7 18.03 -1.14 -1.55
C LEU A 7 17.18 -1.57 -2.76
N THR A 8 17.81 -2.17 -3.78
CA THR A 8 17.11 -2.75 -4.93
C THR A 8 16.15 -3.85 -4.49
N LEU A 9 16.57 -4.76 -3.60
CA LEU A 9 15.73 -5.84 -3.08
C LEU A 9 14.58 -5.30 -2.23
N LEU A 10 14.83 -4.30 -1.37
CA LEU A 10 13.79 -3.65 -0.56
C LEU A 10 12.72 -2.98 -1.42
N LEU A 11 13.13 -2.22 -2.44
CA LEU A 11 12.18 -1.60 -3.37
C LEU A 11 11.41 -2.64 -4.19
N MET A 12 12.07 -3.72 -4.61
CA MET A 12 11.40 -4.82 -5.31
C MET A 12 10.33 -5.47 -4.44
N ARG A 13 10.62 -5.72 -3.15
CA ARG A 13 9.63 -6.21 -2.19
C ARG A 13 8.46 -5.22 -2.04
N GLY A 14 8.74 -3.92 -1.94
CA GLY A 14 7.72 -2.88 -1.85
C GLY A 14 6.79 -2.86 -3.09
N ILE A 15 7.34 -2.99 -4.29
CA ILE A 15 6.53 -3.06 -5.53
C ILE A 15 5.68 -4.31 -5.56
N LEU A 16 6.22 -5.47 -5.17
CA LEU A 16 5.45 -6.71 -5.17
C LEU A 16 4.33 -6.67 -4.12
N TYR A 17 4.57 -5.99 -2.99
CA TYR A 17 3.53 -5.67 -2.01
C TYR A 17 2.43 -4.79 -2.62
N ILE A 18 2.77 -3.64 -3.21
CA ILE A 18 1.79 -2.76 -3.86
C ILE A 18 1.04 -3.49 -4.99
N LEU A 19 1.76 -4.26 -5.81
CA LEU A 19 1.18 -5.02 -6.91
C LEU A 19 0.20 -6.10 -6.42
N SER A 20 0.55 -6.84 -5.37
CA SER A 20 -0.35 -7.87 -4.78
C SER A 20 -1.62 -7.25 -4.22
N ALA A 21 -1.53 -6.16 -3.45
CA ALA A 21 -2.71 -5.47 -2.95
C ALA A 21 -3.55 -4.86 -4.08
N PHE A 22 -2.90 -4.29 -5.11
CA PHE A 22 -3.59 -3.79 -6.30
C PHE A 22 -4.42 -4.92 -6.95
N LEU A 23 -3.80 -6.06 -7.25
CA LEU A 23 -4.47 -7.21 -7.86
C LEU A 23 -5.63 -7.75 -7.00
N LEU A 24 -5.43 -7.91 -5.69
CA LEU A 24 -6.50 -8.36 -4.79
C LEU A 24 -7.66 -7.39 -4.74
N SER A 25 -7.37 -6.09 -4.71
CA SER A 25 -8.40 -5.07 -4.61
C SER A 25 -9.23 -4.91 -5.90
N LEU A 26 -8.72 -5.36 -7.06
CA LEU A 26 -9.51 -5.46 -8.30
C LEU A 26 -10.65 -6.47 -8.20
N ILE A 27 -10.58 -7.44 -7.28
CA ILE A 27 -11.70 -8.36 -7.02
C ILE A 27 -12.87 -7.58 -6.42
N PHE A 28 -12.58 -6.65 -5.51
CA PHE A 28 -13.59 -5.86 -4.80
C PHE A 28 -14.10 -4.65 -5.60
N ILE A 29 -13.33 -4.15 -6.57
CA ILE A 29 -13.67 -2.91 -7.30
C ILE A 29 -15.02 -3.03 -8.01
N LYS A 30 -15.37 -4.23 -8.50
CA LYS A 30 -16.65 -4.48 -9.17
C LYS A 30 -17.82 -4.38 -8.20
N ASP A 31 -17.70 -5.03 -7.04
CA ASP A 31 -18.72 -4.99 -5.98
C ASP A 31 -18.90 -3.57 -5.44
N PHE A 32 -17.80 -2.83 -5.30
CA PHE A 32 -17.83 -1.44 -4.86
C PHE A 32 -18.50 -0.51 -5.90
N LEU A 33 -18.18 -0.68 -7.19
CA LEU A 33 -18.81 0.09 -8.26
C LEU A 33 -20.30 -0.24 -8.44
N SER A 34 -20.71 -1.49 -8.22
CA SER A 34 -22.11 -1.93 -8.37
C SER A 34 -22.99 -1.59 -7.17
N SER A 35 -22.41 -1.46 -5.97
CA SER A 35 -23.17 -1.34 -4.71
C SER A 35 -23.44 0.09 -4.24
N THR A 36 -23.20 1.13 -5.04
CA THR A 36 -23.31 2.52 -4.57
C THR A 36 -24.56 3.26 -5.07
N PRO A 37 -25.48 3.66 -4.16
CA PRO A 37 -26.36 4.81 -4.37
C PRO A 37 -25.53 6.09 -4.56
N TYR A 38 -26.11 7.10 -5.22
CA TYR A 38 -25.52 8.41 -5.61
C TYR A 38 -24.68 9.14 -4.53
N SER A 39 -24.77 8.78 -3.25
CA SER A 39 -24.14 9.43 -2.09
C SER A 39 -22.64 9.15 -1.90
N ILE A 40 -22.06 8.16 -2.61
CA ILE A 40 -20.64 7.76 -2.44
C ILE A 40 -19.77 8.18 -3.65
N GLY A 41 -20.34 8.93 -4.60
CA GLY A 41 -19.69 9.27 -5.87
C GLY A 41 -18.27 9.84 -5.75
N MET A 42 -17.99 10.68 -4.74
CA MET A 42 -16.64 11.25 -4.54
C MET A 42 -15.59 10.21 -4.17
N LEU A 43 -15.92 9.24 -3.31
CA LEU A 43 -14.99 8.15 -2.94
C LEU A 43 -14.77 7.20 -4.09
N SER A 44 -15.83 6.92 -4.86
CA SER A 44 -15.70 6.08 -6.04
C SER A 44 -14.83 6.71 -7.11
N TRP A 45 -15.01 8.00 -7.38
CA TRP A 45 -14.12 8.73 -8.29
C TRP A 45 -12.69 8.81 -7.77
N TYR A 46 -12.50 9.08 -6.47
CA TYR A 46 -11.18 9.10 -5.86
C TYR A 46 -10.48 7.74 -5.97
N ALA A 47 -11.19 6.64 -5.71
CA ALA A 47 -10.65 5.30 -5.87
C ALA A 47 -10.26 5.05 -7.34
N VAL A 48 -11.14 5.33 -8.31
CA VAL A 48 -10.81 5.17 -9.74
C VAL A 48 -9.56 5.97 -10.15
N ILE A 49 -9.46 7.23 -9.72
CA ILE A 49 -8.29 8.07 -10.00
C ILE A 49 -7.04 7.49 -9.35
N THR A 50 -7.11 7.14 -8.08
CA THR A 50 -5.98 6.59 -7.31
C THR A 50 -5.47 5.30 -7.95
N TYR A 51 -6.38 4.40 -8.32
CA TYR A 51 -6.05 3.16 -9.00
C TYR A 51 -5.44 3.41 -10.39
N GLY A 52 -6.00 4.34 -11.16
CA GLY A 52 -5.45 4.74 -12.46
C GLY A 52 -4.04 5.29 -12.35
N VAL A 53 -3.78 6.15 -11.35
CA VAL A 53 -2.46 6.73 -11.08
C VAL A 53 -1.47 5.66 -10.62
N ILE A 54 -1.84 4.81 -9.66
CA ILE A 54 -1.01 3.68 -9.20
C ILE A 54 -0.64 2.78 -10.37
N PHE A 55 -1.66 2.36 -11.14
CA PHE A 55 -1.48 1.45 -12.25
C PHE A 55 -0.63 2.06 -13.35
N GLY A 56 -0.91 3.30 -13.74
CA GLY A 56 -0.11 4.04 -14.71
C GLY A 56 1.35 4.20 -14.26
N PHE A 57 1.57 4.55 -12.99
CA PHE A 57 2.90 4.66 -12.40
C PHE A 57 3.65 3.31 -12.40
N LEU A 58 3.00 2.23 -11.96
CA LEU A 58 3.57 0.87 -11.98
C LEU A 58 3.93 0.43 -13.40
N ILE A 59 3.08 0.68 -14.39
CA ILE A 59 3.35 0.39 -15.81
C ILE A 59 4.55 1.17 -16.31
N ILE A 60 4.60 2.48 -16.07
CA ILE A 60 5.71 3.33 -16.51
C ILE A 60 7.02 2.85 -15.87
N LEU A 61 6.98 2.52 -14.58
CA LEU A 61 8.12 2.02 -13.81
C LEU A 61 8.64 0.69 -14.37
N LEU A 62 7.76 -0.30 -14.62
CA LEU A 62 8.14 -1.63 -15.06
C LEU A 62 8.50 -1.70 -16.56
N LEU A 63 7.76 -1.02 -17.43
CA LEU A 63 7.95 -1.11 -18.88
C LEU A 63 8.98 -0.11 -19.41
N LYS A 64 8.97 1.14 -18.93
CA LYS A 64 9.78 2.24 -19.48
C LYS A 64 10.64 2.94 -18.40
N PRO A 65 11.60 2.24 -17.76
CA PRO A 65 12.50 2.86 -16.78
C PRO A 65 13.32 4.02 -17.37
N VAL A 66 13.59 3.99 -18.68
CA VAL A 66 14.30 5.05 -19.41
C VAL A 66 13.45 6.33 -19.53
N ALA A 67 12.13 6.24 -19.60
CA ALA A 67 11.26 7.41 -19.60
C ALA A 67 11.31 8.13 -18.25
N LEU A 68 11.31 7.35 -17.16
CA LEU A 68 11.48 7.87 -15.81
C LEU A 68 12.85 8.54 -15.62
N LYS A 69 13.91 7.93 -16.17
CA LYS A 69 15.25 8.54 -16.25
C LYS A 69 15.18 9.90 -16.96
N ARG A 70 14.63 9.95 -18.17
CA ARG A 70 14.52 11.19 -18.96
C ARG A 70 13.72 12.27 -18.24
N PHE A 71 12.63 11.90 -17.56
CA PHE A 71 11.84 12.82 -16.74
C PHE A 71 12.66 13.42 -15.60
N PHE A 72 13.34 12.58 -14.81
CA PHE A 72 14.21 13.04 -13.72
C PHE A 72 15.38 13.88 -14.22
N PHE A 73 16.00 13.54 -15.35
CA PHE A 73 17.07 14.36 -15.96
C PHE A 73 16.56 15.69 -16.50
N ARG A 74 15.34 15.74 -17.07
CA ARG A 74 14.71 16.99 -17.53
C ARG A 74 14.43 17.95 -16.37
N ILE A 75 13.98 17.41 -15.23
CA ILE A 75 13.72 18.19 -14.01
C ILE A 75 15.00 18.62 -13.32
N SER A 76 16.02 17.76 -13.27
CA SER A 76 17.26 18.05 -12.54
C SER A 76 18.32 18.81 -13.32
N MET A 77 18.20 18.92 -14.63
CA MET A 77 19.11 19.74 -15.46
C MET A 77 18.33 20.80 -16.23
N PRO A 78 17.66 21.76 -15.55
CA PRO A 78 17.07 22.89 -16.26
C PRO A 78 18.21 23.64 -16.97
N ARG A 79 18.10 23.75 -18.31
CA ARG A 79 19.11 24.36 -19.19
C ARG A 79 20.46 23.61 -19.26
N GLY A 80 20.50 22.31 -18.95
CA GLY A 80 21.69 21.46 -19.14
C GLY A 80 22.79 21.62 -18.09
N LYS A 81 22.59 22.45 -17.07
CA LYS A 81 23.51 22.56 -15.92
C LYS A 81 23.18 21.50 -14.88
N ARG A 82 24.19 20.77 -14.40
CA ARG A 82 24.03 19.83 -13.28
C ARG A 82 23.72 20.61 -12.01
N THR A 83 22.62 20.28 -11.36
CA THR A 83 22.21 20.88 -10.08
C THR A 83 22.45 19.91 -8.92
N ARG A 84 22.26 20.35 -7.68
CA ARG A 84 22.24 19.45 -6.51
C ARG A 84 21.26 18.28 -6.67
N LEU A 85 20.12 18.51 -7.34
CA LEU A 85 19.12 17.48 -7.64
C LEU A 85 19.70 16.36 -8.51
N THR A 86 20.61 16.66 -9.45
CA THR A 86 21.22 15.65 -10.30
C THR A 86 22.03 14.63 -9.50
N TYR A 87 22.76 15.09 -8.48
CA TYR A 87 23.56 14.20 -7.61
C TYR A 87 22.70 13.25 -6.77
N ILE A 88 21.51 13.68 -6.36
CA ILE A 88 20.56 12.85 -5.58
C ILE A 88 19.82 11.86 -6.49
N LEU A 89 19.40 12.30 -7.68
CA LEU A 89 18.60 11.48 -8.59
C LEU A 89 19.43 10.41 -9.31
N LEU A 90 20.74 10.58 -9.44
CA LEU A 90 21.63 9.61 -10.10
C LEU A 90 21.65 8.25 -9.37
N PRO A 91 21.94 8.16 -8.06
CA PRO A 91 21.79 6.93 -7.27
C PRO A 91 20.39 6.33 -7.36
N VAL A 92 19.34 7.13 -7.17
CA VAL A 92 17.94 6.69 -7.24
C VAL A 92 17.64 6.05 -8.60
N SER A 93 18.06 6.68 -9.69
CA SER A 93 17.87 6.14 -11.03
C SER A 93 18.60 4.80 -11.20
N ARG A 94 19.82 4.63 -10.67
CA ARG A 94 20.56 3.35 -10.76
C ARG A 94 19.82 2.23 -10.04
N VAL A 95 19.30 2.51 -8.84
CA VAL A 95 18.53 1.54 -8.04
C VAL A 95 17.23 1.16 -8.76
N ILE A 96 16.49 2.14 -9.31
CA ILE A 96 15.27 1.87 -10.08
C ILE A 96 15.57 1.00 -11.31
N HIS A 97 16.63 1.31 -12.06
CA HIS A 97 17.03 0.48 -13.21
C HIS A 97 17.44 -0.92 -12.77
N GLY A 98 18.18 -1.04 -11.67
CA GLY A 98 18.56 -2.33 -11.07
C GLY A 98 17.32 -3.16 -10.76
N MET A 99 16.35 -2.57 -10.07
CA MET A 99 15.08 -3.20 -9.70
C MET A 99 14.28 -3.65 -10.92
N VAL A 100 14.13 -2.80 -11.94
CA VAL A 100 13.39 -3.14 -13.17
C VAL A 100 14.11 -4.22 -13.95
N LYS A 101 15.45 -4.20 -14.01
CA LYS A 101 16.24 -5.27 -14.63
C LYS A 101 16.04 -6.58 -13.89
N THR A 102 16.16 -6.59 -12.56
CA THR A 102 15.93 -7.79 -11.73
C THR A 102 14.52 -8.34 -11.93
N PHE A 103 13.50 -7.47 -11.95
CA PHE A 103 12.12 -7.88 -12.22
C PHE A 103 11.97 -8.53 -13.61
N LYS A 104 12.52 -7.91 -14.66
CA LYS A 104 12.47 -8.46 -16.03
C LYS A 104 13.19 -9.80 -16.14
N THR A 105 14.39 -9.91 -15.58
CA THR A 105 15.16 -11.16 -15.56
C THR A 105 14.41 -12.25 -14.81
N MET A 106 13.85 -11.96 -13.63
CA MET A 106 13.05 -12.93 -12.89
C MET A 106 11.78 -13.36 -13.65
N TRP A 107 11.16 -12.44 -14.39
CA TRP A 107 9.96 -12.74 -15.19
C TRP A 107 10.27 -13.63 -16.39
N SER A 108 11.41 -13.42 -17.04
CA SER A 108 11.85 -14.24 -18.18
C SER A 108 12.38 -15.61 -17.75
N ASP A 109 13.17 -15.68 -16.69
CA ASP A 109 13.88 -16.92 -16.32
C ASP A 109 13.03 -17.83 -15.43
N LYS A 110 12.27 -17.26 -14.49
CA LYS A 110 11.57 -18.00 -13.43
C LYS A 110 10.18 -17.40 -13.11
N PRO A 111 9.24 -17.34 -14.07
CA PRO A 111 7.94 -16.68 -13.87
C PRO A 111 7.13 -17.29 -12.70
N LEU A 112 7.24 -18.61 -12.48
CA LEU A 112 6.59 -19.29 -11.36
C LEU A 112 7.06 -18.77 -9.99
N HIS A 113 8.32 -18.34 -9.87
CA HIS A 113 8.82 -17.79 -8.61
C HIS A 113 8.20 -16.42 -8.33
N ILE A 114 7.95 -15.60 -9.36
CA ILE A 114 7.26 -14.32 -9.19
C ILE A 114 5.81 -14.54 -8.79
N ILE A 115 5.12 -15.47 -9.45
CA ILE A 115 3.73 -15.82 -9.10
C ILE A 115 3.67 -16.31 -7.66
N GLY A 116 4.59 -17.20 -7.26
CA GLY A 116 4.75 -17.63 -5.88
C GLY A 116 5.00 -16.47 -4.93
N LEU A 117 5.87 -15.53 -5.28
CA LEU A 117 6.17 -14.36 -4.44
C LEU A 117 4.94 -13.46 -4.27
N ILE A 118 4.19 -13.20 -5.35
CA ILE A 118 2.94 -12.44 -5.30
C ILE A 118 1.94 -13.17 -4.40
N PHE A 119 1.78 -14.48 -4.55
CA PHE A 119 0.89 -15.29 -3.72
C PHE A 119 1.26 -15.24 -2.23
N PHE A 120 2.53 -15.47 -1.88
CA PHE A 120 2.98 -15.39 -0.50
C PHE A 120 2.87 -13.97 0.07
N THR A 121 3.14 -12.94 -0.75
CA THR A 121 2.95 -11.55 -0.32
C THR A 121 1.47 -11.23 -0.09
N SER A 122 0.58 -11.78 -0.93
CA SER A 122 -0.87 -11.68 -0.72
C SER A 122 -1.32 -12.32 0.60
N LEU A 123 -0.69 -13.43 1.02
CA LEU A 123 -1.00 -14.07 2.31
C LEU A 123 -0.63 -13.20 3.52
N VAL A 124 0.36 -12.30 3.39
CA VAL A 124 0.77 -11.38 4.48
C VAL A 124 -0.36 -10.40 4.84
N TYR A 125 -1.29 -10.10 3.94
CA TYR A 125 -2.45 -9.26 4.27
C TYR A 125 -3.46 -9.96 5.17
N LEU A 126 -3.52 -11.30 5.16
CA LEU A 126 -4.56 -12.03 5.90
C LEU A 126 -4.45 -11.80 7.42
N PRO A 127 -3.29 -11.99 8.08
CA PRO A 127 -3.21 -11.78 9.52
C PRO A 127 -3.51 -10.32 9.92
N ASP A 128 -2.93 -9.38 9.19
CA ASP A 128 -3.06 -7.94 9.47
C ASP A 128 -4.52 -7.47 9.39
N HIS A 129 -5.25 -7.93 8.36
CA HIS A 129 -6.64 -7.52 8.13
C HIS A 129 -7.67 -8.43 8.81
N SER A 130 -7.25 -9.55 9.41
CA SER A 130 -8.13 -10.43 10.19
C SER A 130 -8.60 -9.79 11.49
N ILE A 131 -7.84 -8.83 12.03
CA ILE A 131 -8.18 -8.14 13.29
C ILE A 131 -9.57 -7.48 13.18
N ALA A 132 -9.85 -6.78 12.08
CA ALA A 132 -11.16 -6.17 11.87
C ALA A 132 -12.28 -7.22 11.81
N TYR A 133 -12.04 -8.37 11.18
CA TYR A 133 -13.03 -9.46 11.17
C TYR A 133 -13.27 -10.02 12.58
N MET A 134 -12.23 -10.21 13.38
CA MET A 134 -12.35 -10.68 14.75
C MET A 134 -13.15 -9.70 15.62
N ILE A 135 -12.93 -8.39 15.46
CA ILE A 135 -13.71 -7.37 16.15
C ILE A 135 -15.19 -7.45 15.73
N LEU A 136 -15.49 -7.59 14.44
CA LEU A 136 -16.87 -7.75 13.97
C LEU A 136 -17.56 -8.95 14.60
N ARG A 137 -16.87 -10.10 14.67
CA ARG A 137 -17.38 -11.29 15.34
C ARG A 137 -17.61 -11.07 16.83
N GLY A 138 -16.73 -10.34 17.50
CA GLY A 138 -16.91 -9.95 18.91
C GLY A 138 -18.08 -8.99 19.14
N LEU A 139 -18.41 -8.14 18.16
CA LEU A 139 -19.59 -7.26 18.15
C LEU A 139 -20.87 -7.94 17.63
N ASN A 140 -20.85 -9.28 17.54
CA ASN A 140 -21.95 -10.10 17.05
C ASN A 140 -22.41 -9.76 15.61
N GLN A 141 -21.47 -9.34 14.76
CA GLN A 141 -21.71 -9.03 13.35
C GLN A 141 -21.13 -10.12 12.44
N HIS A 142 -21.95 -10.63 11.51
CA HIS A 142 -21.61 -11.77 10.66
C HIS A 142 -21.43 -11.34 9.21
N LEU A 143 -20.31 -10.67 8.91
CA LEU A 143 -19.92 -10.37 7.53
C LEU A 143 -19.04 -11.50 6.96
N PRO A 144 -19.09 -11.77 5.65
CA PRO A 144 -18.18 -12.73 5.01
C PRO A 144 -16.71 -12.31 5.19
N TYR A 145 -15.86 -13.23 5.65
CA TYR A 145 -14.44 -12.97 5.92
C TYR A 145 -13.70 -12.32 4.73
N ALA A 146 -13.90 -12.88 3.53
CA ALA A 146 -13.30 -12.36 2.30
C ALA A 146 -13.73 -10.91 2.02
N SER A 147 -15.00 -10.57 2.25
CA SER A 147 -15.50 -9.20 2.05
C SER A 147 -14.83 -8.21 3.01
N VAL A 148 -14.65 -8.58 4.28
CA VAL A 148 -14.00 -7.73 5.29
C VAL A 148 -12.53 -7.46 4.94
N ILE A 149 -11.80 -8.48 4.48
CA ILE A 149 -10.41 -8.32 4.06
C ILE A 149 -10.31 -7.47 2.79
N LEU A 150 -11.09 -7.81 1.77
CA LEU A 150 -11.06 -7.12 0.48
C LEU A 150 -11.42 -5.63 0.60
N LYS A 151 -12.35 -5.26 1.47
CA LYS A 151 -12.66 -3.86 1.81
C LYS A 151 -11.45 -3.13 2.38
N GLN A 152 -10.71 -3.75 3.29
CA GLN A 152 -9.51 -3.14 3.89
C GLN A 152 -8.36 -3.03 2.89
N ILE A 153 -8.14 -4.05 2.04
CA ILE A 153 -7.13 -3.97 0.97
C ILE A 153 -7.48 -2.88 -0.04
N PHE A 154 -8.76 -2.75 -0.39
CA PHE A 154 -9.26 -1.67 -1.24
C PHE A 154 -9.00 -0.29 -0.60
N LEU A 155 -9.29 -0.16 0.69
CA LEU A 155 -9.03 1.05 1.45
C LEU A 155 -7.53 1.40 1.50
N LEU A 156 -6.66 0.40 1.71
CA LEU A 156 -5.21 0.57 1.68
C LEU A 156 -4.74 1.13 0.33
N MET A 157 -5.28 0.61 -0.78
CA MET A 157 -4.95 1.12 -2.12
C MET A 157 -5.42 2.55 -2.32
N ALA A 158 -6.63 2.88 -1.85
CA ALA A 158 -7.13 4.25 -1.86
C ALA A 158 -6.26 5.19 -1.00
N GLY A 159 -5.71 4.70 0.12
CA GLY A 159 -4.88 5.49 1.03
C GLY A 159 -3.53 5.94 0.46
N PHE A 160 -2.95 5.21 -0.50
CA PHE A 160 -1.57 5.46 -0.98
C PHE A 160 -1.31 6.85 -1.58
N PHE A 161 -2.33 7.50 -2.14
CA PHE A 161 -2.21 8.83 -2.77
C PHE A 161 -2.90 9.93 -1.95
N PHE A 162 -3.27 9.62 -0.71
CA PHE A 162 -3.90 10.61 0.13
C PHE A 162 -2.83 11.61 0.62
N PRO A 163 -3.04 12.93 0.46
CA PRO A 163 -1.99 13.93 0.63
C PRO A 163 -1.61 14.17 2.10
N THR A 164 -2.37 13.65 3.06
CA THR A 164 -2.04 13.78 4.47
C THR A 164 -0.96 12.76 4.84
N PRO A 165 0.09 13.16 5.58
CA PRO A 165 1.04 12.19 6.14
C PRO A 165 0.27 11.11 6.92
N GLY A 166 0.56 9.84 6.63
CA GLY A 166 -0.11 8.68 7.24
C GLY A 166 -1.51 8.33 6.69
N ALA A 167 -2.11 9.15 5.82
CA ALA A 167 -3.45 8.94 5.26
C ALA A 167 -4.56 8.67 6.30
N GLU A 168 -4.36 9.06 7.57
CA GLU A 168 -5.12 8.51 8.69
C GLU A 168 -6.61 8.87 8.65
N GLY A 169 -6.95 10.12 8.30
CA GLY A 169 -8.33 10.56 8.17
C GLY A 169 -9.08 9.86 7.03
N MET A 170 -8.40 9.58 5.92
CA MET A 170 -8.98 8.79 4.81
C MET A 170 -9.19 7.35 5.21
N MET A 171 -8.24 6.78 5.95
CA MET A 171 -8.32 5.41 6.40
C MET A 171 -9.45 5.24 7.43
N GLU A 172 -9.68 6.17 8.35
CA GLU A 172 -10.84 6.10 9.26
C GLU A 172 -12.18 6.36 8.58
N GLY A 173 -12.26 7.46 7.83
CA GLY A 173 -13.49 7.84 7.14
C GLY A 173 -13.88 6.82 6.06
N GLY A 174 -12.90 6.36 5.28
CA GLY A 174 -13.08 5.34 4.26
C GLY A 174 -13.46 3.98 4.86
N PHE A 175 -12.86 3.59 5.99
CA PHE A 175 -13.25 2.37 6.71
C PHE A 175 -14.72 2.44 7.16
N LEU A 176 -15.11 3.52 7.84
CA LEU A 176 -16.50 3.73 8.25
C LEU A 176 -17.45 3.64 7.05
N LEU A 177 -17.11 4.25 5.92
CA LEU A 177 -17.96 4.28 4.73
C LEU A 177 -18.07 2.91 4.05
N LEU A 178 -16.98 2.14 3.98
CA LEU A 178 -16.97 0.78 3.39
C LEU A 178 -17.77 -0.25 4.21
N PHE A 179 -17.89 -0.02 5.53
CA PHE A 179 -18.61 -0.91 6.43
C PHE A 179 -20.04 -0.44 6.78
N ARG A 180 -20.42 0.79 6.43
CA ARG A 180 -21.73 1.38 6.72
C ARG A 180 -22.92 0.59 6.19
N GLY A 181 -22.79 -0.01 5.02
CA GLY A 181 -23.85 -0.83 4.42
C GLY A 181 -24.01 -2.23 5.03
N GLY A 182 -23.07 -2.69 5.86
CA GLY A 182 -23.06 -4.07 6.37
C GLY A 182 -23.26 -4.21 7.88
N ILE A 183 -23.33 -3.10 8.62
CA ILE A 183 -23.34 -3.09 10.10
C ILE A 183 -24.31 -2.01 10.60
N PRO A 184 -25.04 -2.22 11.72
CA PRO A 184 -25.86 -1.19 12.34
C PRO A 184 -25.09 0.10 12.64
N GLN A 185 -25.72 1.25 12.38
CA GLN A 185 -25.09 2.57 12.49
C GLN A 185 -24.60 2.91 13.92
N HIS A 186 -25.23 2.36 14.96
CA HIS A 186 -24.79 2.58 16.35
C HIS A 186 -23.52 1.81 16.72
N ILE A 187 -23.17 0.76 15.97
CA ILE A 187 -21.98 -0.09 16.22
C ILE A 187 -20.79 0.40 15.40
N ILE A 188 -21.01 1.03 14.25
CA ILE A 188 -19.93 1.32 13.30
C ILE A 188 -18.83 2.22 13.87
N GLY A 189 -19.20 3.21 14.68
CA GLY A 189 -18.22 4.09 15.33
C GLY A 189 -17.35 3.31 16.31
N ILE A 190 -17.97 2.46 17.13
CA ILE A 190 -17.28 1.57 18.07
C ILE A 190 -16.35 0.63 17.32
N PHE A 191 -16.82 0.03 16.22
CA PHE A 191 -16.03 -0.85 15.37
C PHE A 191 -14.78 -0.14 14.81
N THR A 192 -14.93 1.04 14.22
CA THR A 192 -13.81 1.81 13.67
C THR A 192 -12.79 2.19 14.74
N ILE A 193 -13.25 2.63 15.93
CA ILE A 193 -12.37 2.99 17.04
C ILE A 193 -11.61 1.76 17.56
N LEU A 194 -12.29 0.64 17.78
CA LEU A 194 -11.64 -0.60 18.22
C LEU A 194 -10.63 -1.11 17.20
N TRP A 195 -10.96 -1.05 15.92
CA TRP A 195 -10.04 -1.40 14.83
C TRP A 195 -8.78 -0.54 14.90
N ARG A 196 -8.91 0.78 15.05
CA ARG A 196 -7.75 1.69 15.21
C ARG A 196 -6.96 1.44 16.48
N PHE A 197 -7.64 1.18 17.59
CA PHE A 197 -6.99 0.84 18.84
C PHE A 197 -6.06 -0.35 18.70
N VAL A 198 -6.56 -1.45 18.16
CA VAL A 198 -5.78 -2.69 18.05
C VAL A 198 -4.74 -2.61 16.94
N THR A 199 -5.09 -2.07 15.76
CA THR A 199 -4.19 -2.10 14.59
C THR A 199 -3.13 -1.00 14.60
N TYR A 200 -3.41 0.13 15.25
CA TYR A 200 -2.51 1.29 15.24
C TYR A 200 -1.96 1.58 16.63
N TYR A 201 -2.81 1.90 17.60
CA TYR A 201 -2.34 2.38 18.91
C TYR A 201 -1.57 1.30 19.69
N VAL A 202 -2.04 0.05 19.71
CA VAL A 202 -1.31 -1.06 20.36
C VAL A 202 0.06 -1.31 19.72
N VAL A 203 0.14 -1.26 18.38
CA VAL A 203 1.40 -1.46 17.65
C VAL A 203 2.39 -0.33 17.94
N VAL A 204 1.92 0.93 17.96
CA VAL A 204 2.73 2.10 18.31
C VAL A 204 3.26 1.99 19.74
N ILE A 205 2.41 1.61 20.70
CA ILE A 205 2.82 1.42 22.10
C ILE A 205 3.88 0.32 22.20
N ALA A 206 3.65 -0.84 21.58
CA ALA A 206 4.59 -1.95 21.60
C ALA A 206 5.94 -1.57 20.97
N GLY A 207 5.92 -0.87 19.84
CA GLY A 207 7.11 -0.35 19.17
C GLY A 207 7.86 0.68 20.02
N GLY A 208 7.13 1.56 20.71
CA GLY A 208 7.69 2.53 21.66
C GLY A 208 8.38 1.85 22.83
N ILE A 209 7.73 0.86 23.46
CA ILE A 209 8.30 0.05 24.53
C ILE A 209 9.57 -0.67 24.05
N ALA A 210 9.52 -1.35 22.90
CA ALA A 210 10.68 -2.05 22.33
C ALA A 210 11.84 -1.10 22.05
N THR A 211 11.56 0.11 21.57
CA THR A 211 12.57 1.15 21.33
C THR A 211 13.23 1.59 22.63
N LEU A 212 12.44 1.86 23.67
CA LEU A 212 12.97 2.23 24.99
C LEU A 212 13.86 1.12 25.57
N PHE A 213 13.46 -0.15 25.44
CA PHE A 213 14.29 -1.27 25.87
C PHE A 213 15.60 -1.41 25.10
N LEU A 214 15.59 -1.13 23.79
CA LEU A 214 16.80 -1.25 22.96
C LEU A 214 17.81 -0.12 23.20
N PHE A 215 17.33 1.12 23.37
CA PHE A 215 18.19 2.28 23.58
C PHE A 215 18.57 2.48 25.05
N GLY A 216 17.70 2.13 26.00
CA GLY A 216 18.01 2.17 27.42
C GLY A 216 19.08 1.16 27.85
N LYS A 217 19.31 0.09 27.06
CA LYS A 217 20.35 -0.92 27.32
C LYS A 217 21.74 -0.55 26.81
N ARG A 218 21.89 0.59 26.12
CA ARG A 218 23.15 1.01 25.47
C ARG A 218 23.91 2.06 26.28
N GLU A 219 23.35 2.51 27.40
CA GLU A 219 23.96 3.49 28.31
C GLU A 219 24.62 2.84 29.55
N ASP A 220 24.63 1.51 29.65
CA ASP A 220 25.39 0.71 30.63
C ASP A 220 26.49 -0.10 29.93
#